data_AF-A0A0D9VLQ6-F1
#
_entry.id   AF-A0A0D9VLQ6-F1
#
_cell.length_a   1.000
_cell.length_b   1.000
_cell.length_c   1.000
_cell.angle_alpha   90.00
_cell.angle_beta   90.00
_cell.angle_gamma   90.00
#
_symmetry.space_group_name_H-M   'P 1'
#
loop_
_entity.id
_entity.type
_entity.pdbx_description
1 polymer ?
#
loop_
_entity_poly.entity_id
_entity_poly.type
_entity_poly.pdbx_seq_one_letter_code
_entity_poly.pdbx_strand_id
1 'polypeptide(L)' 'MAADKLQNAKYFQDTCLEVIYPGAPSCDEGECNTRCRSKYKGGVGHCIRTDCKCIYTCTIPSPAPSN' A
#
# COMPACT_ATOMS: atom_id res chain seq x y z
N MET A 1 4.46 33.16 -0.31
CA MET A 1 4.54 31.98 -1.22
C MET A 1 4.88 30.76 -0.37
N ALA A 2 3.90 30.03 0.14
CA ALA A 2 4.16 28.82 0.94
C ALA A 2 2.91 27.91 0.95
N ALA A 3 2.42 27.53 -0.23
CA ALA A 3 1.29 26.61 -0.38
C ALA A 3 1.67 25.27 -1.03
N ASP A 4 2.97 25.02 -1.23
CA ASP A 4 3.44 23.86 -2.02
C ASP A 4 3.85 22.65 -1.16
N LYS A 5 4.12 22.85 0.14
CA LYS A 5 4.60 21.76 1.02
C LYS A 5 3.49 20.88 1.63
N LEU A 6 2.22 21.28 1.58
CA LEU A 6 1.13 20.52 2.21
C LEU A 6 0.49 19.47 1.27
N GLN A 7 0.63 19.61 -0.05
CA GLN A 7 0.08 18.65 -1.01
C GLN A 7 0.86 17.33 -1.03
N ASN A 8 2.18 17.38 -0.74
CA ASN A 8 3.01 16.18 -0.66
C ASN A 8 2.61 15.27 0.52
N ALA A 9 2.13 15.84 1.64
CA ALA A 9 1.71 15.07 2.80
C ALA A 9 0.35 14.36 2.63
N LYS A 10 -0.55 14.90 1.79
CA LYS A 10 -1.83 14.23 1.49
C LYS A 10 -1.67 13.03 0.56
N TYR A 11 -0.70 13.07 -0.35
CA TYR A 11 -0.43 11.94 -1.26
C TYR A 11 -0.01 10.65 -0.53
N PHE A 12 0.56 10.78 0.68
CA PHE A 12 0.90 9.64 1.53
C PHE A 12 -0.26 9.14 2.40
N GLN A 13 -1.34 9.91 2.56
CA GLN A 13 -2.49 9.49 3.40
C GLN A 13 -3.41 8.50 2.68
N ASP A 14 -3.50 8.57 1.36
CA ASP A 14 -4.27 7.62 0.57
C ASP A 14 -3.52 6.31 0.32
N THR A 15 -2.26 6.18 0.73
CA THR A 15 -1.49 4.94 0.61
C THR A 15 -1.44 4.18 1.93
N CYS A 16 -2.05 3.01 1.94
CA CYS A 16 -2.02 2.04 3.02
C CYS A 16 -0.84 1.11 2.85
N LEU A 17 -0.29 0.66 3.96
CA LEU A 17 0.76 -0.35 3.99
C LEU A 17 0.28 -1.53 4.83
N GLU A 18 0.32 -2.72 4.26
CA GLU A 18 0.01 -3.97 4.97
C GLU A 18 1.12 -5.01 4.75
N VAL A 19 1.51 -5.71 5.81
CA VAL A 19 2.40 -6.87 5.70
C VAL A 19 1.55 -8.08 5.33
N ILE A 20 1.59 -8.49 4.07
CA ILE A 20 0.76 -9.60 3.55
C ILE A 20 1.43 -10.97 3.70
N TYR A 21 2.73 -11.00 4.00
CA TYR A 21 3.45 -12.26 4.20
C TYR A 21 4.53 -12.10 5.29
N PRO A 22 4.12 -12.13 6.57
CA PRO A 22 5.07 -12.16 7.69
C PRO A 22 5.66 -13.56 7.86
N GLY A 23 6.98 -13.65 7.99
CA GLY A 23 7.66 -14.91 8.34
C GLY A 23 8.02 -15.84 7.17
N ALA A 24 8.15 -15.31 5.96
CA ALA A 24 8.75 -16.05 4.85
C ALA A 24 10.24 -16.33 5.12
N PRO A 25 10.79 -17.50 4.75
CA PRO A 25 12.23 -17.75 4.85
C PRO A 25 13.04 -16.80 3.94
N SER A 26 12.44 -16.36 2.84
CA SER A 26 12.98 -15.37 1.92
C SER A 26 11.82 -14.58 1.31
N CYS A 27 12.00 -13.27 1.15
CA CYS A 27 11.02 -12.45 0.47
C CYS A 27 11.41 -12.33 -1.01
N ASP A 28 10.58 -12.88 -1.88
CA ASP A 28 10.70 -12.72 -3.33
C ASP A 28 9.88 -11.50 -3.77
N GLU A 29 10.53 -10.50 -4.39
CA GLU A 29 9.83 -9.28 -4.82
C GLU A 29 8.78 -9.56 -5.90
N GLY A 30 9.03 -10.52 -6.79
CA GLY A 30 8.09 -10.90 -7.84
C GLY A 30 6.81 -11.50 -7.24
N GLU A 31 6.95 -12.45 -6.31
CA GLU A 31 5.81 -13.06 -5.62
C GLU A 31 5.11 -12.03 -4.72
N CYS A 32 5.87 -11.24 -3.96
CA CYS A 32 5.35 -10.20 -3.09
C CYS A 32 4.50 -9.19 -3.88
N ASN A 33 5.01 -8.70 -5.01
CA ASN A 33 4.31 -7.77 -5.87
C ASN A 33 3.08 -8.41 -6.53
N THR A 34 3.20 -9.64 -7.03
CA THR A 34 2.08 -10.37 -7.64
C THR A 34 0.93 -10.55 -6.64
N ARG A 35 1.23 -11.02 -5.42
CA ARG A 35 0.23 -11.20 -4.37
C ARG A 35 -0.37 -9.88 -3.91
N CYS A 36 0.45 -8.84 -3.76
CA CYS A 36 -0.01 -7.50 -3.41
C CYS A 36 -1.00 -6.99 -4.46
N ARG A 37 -0.69 -7.14 -5.75
CA ARG A 37 -1.58 -6.77 -6.87
C ARG A 37 -2.83 -7.63 -6.95
N SER A 38 -2.75 -8.91 -6.58
CA SER A 38 -3.91 -9.81 -6.50
C SER A 38 -4.86 -9.43 -5.37
N LYS A 39 -4.34 -8.99 -4.21
CA LYS A 39 -5.15 -8.60 -3.05
C LYS A 39 -5.67 -7.17 -3.16
N TYR A 40 -4.83 -6.25 -3.65
CA TYR A 40 -5.14 -4.85 -3.80
C TYR A 40 -4.89 -4.41 -5.24
N LYS A 41 -5.97 -4.02 -5.95
CA LYS A 41 -5.85 -3.51 -7.32
C LYS A 41 -4.97 -2.25 -7.35
N GLY A 42 -3.84 -2.34 -8.04
CA GLY A 42 -2.86 -1.24 -8.11
C GLY A 42 -1.91 -1.15 -6.91
N GLY A 43 -1.95 -2.13 -6.01
CA GLY A 43 -0.94 -2.26 -4.96
C GLY A 43 0.44 -2.61 -5.54
N VAL A 44 1.49 -2.22 -4.84
CA VAL A 44 2.90 -2.51 -5.15
C VAL A 44 3.50 -3.23 -3.96
N GLY A 45 3.95 -4.46 -4.18
CA GLY A 45 4.61 -5.26 -3.16
C GLY A 45 6.11 -4.99 -3.12
N HIS A 46 6.64 -4.79 -1.92
CA HIS A 46 8.05 -4.58 -1.64
C HIS A 46 8.54 -5.50 -0.54
N CYS A 47 9.69 -6.10 -0.76
CA CYS A 47 10.34 -6.92 0.25
C CYS A 47 11.17 -6.05 1.19
N ILE A 48 10.82 -6.04 2.48
CA ILE A 48 11.64 -5.45 3.53
C ILE A 48 12.18 -6.58 4.38
N ARG A 49 13.47 -6.90 4.18
CA ARG A 49 14.13 -8.08 4.77
C ARG A 49 13.42 -9.36 4.33
N THR A 50 12.73 -10.03 5.25
CA THR A 50 11.94 -11.25 5.02
C THR A 50 10.44 -10.97 4.92
N ASP A 51 10.01 -9.73 5.18
CA ASP A 51 8.60 -9.37 5.21
C ASP A 51 8.18 -8.75 3.88
N CYS A 52 7.13 -9.31 3.29
CA CYS A 52 6.49 -8.70 2.13
C CYS A 52 5.52 -7.61 2.58
N LYS A 53 5.85 -6.36 2.27
CA LYS A 53 5.01 -5.18 2.50
C LYS A 53 4.30 -4.80 1.23
N CYS A 54 2.98 -4.75 1.28
CA CYS A 54 2.14 -4.29 0.19
C CYS A 54 1.74 -2.83 0.45
N ILE A 55 2.17 -1.95 -0.44
CA ILE A 55 1.75 -0.55 -0.47
C ILE A 55 0.60 -0.46 -1.46
N TYR A 56 -0.56 -0.02 -1.04
CA TYR A 56 -1.72 0.09 -1.91
C TYR A 56 -2.47 1.37 -1.62
N THR A 57 -3.25 1.86 -2.58
CA THR A 57 -4.15 2.96 -2.28
C THR A 57 -5.22 2.48 -1.32
N CYS A 58 -5.25 3.00 -0.08
CA CYS A 58 -6.43 2.95 0.76
C CYS A 58 -7.58 3.51 -0.07
N THR A 59 -8.43 2.67 -0.65
CA THR A 59 -9.78 3.13 -0.92
C THR A 59 -10.34 3.41 0.46
N ILE A 60 -10.33 4.68 0.88
CA ILE A 60 -11.27 5.15 1.88
C ILE A 60 -12.61 4.61 1.36
N PRO A 61 -13.32 3.72 2.08
CA PRO A 61 -14.70 3.50 1.71
C PRO A 61 -15.31 4.89 1.83
N SER A 62 -15.54 5.57 0.70
CA SER A 62 -16.37 6.76 0.69
C SER A 62 -17.57 6.35 1.51
N PRO A 63 -17.88 7.01 2.64
CA PRO A 63 -19.05 6.66 3.41
C PRO A 63 -20.18 6.61 2.38
N ALA A 64 -20.76 5.41 2.20
CA ALA A 64 -21.88 5.26 1.30
C ALA A 64 -22.83 6.41 1.63
N PRO A 65 -23.31 7.20 0.66
CA PRO A 65 -24.21 8.29 0.96
C PRO A 65 -25.37 7.68 1.74
N SER A 66 -25.41 7.98 3.04
CA SER A 66 -26.50 7.62 3.93
C SER A 66 -27.69 8.40 3.42
N ASN A 67 -28.56 7.70 2.70
CA ASN A 67 -29.88 8.18 2.29
C ASN A 67 -30.77 8.34 3.53
#